data_AF-A0A9F2WKR6-F1
#
_entry.id   AF-A0A9F2WKR6-F1
#
_cell.length_a   1.000
_cell.length_b   1.000
_cell.length_c   1.000
_cell.angle_alpha   90.00
_cell.angle_beta   90.00
_cell.angle_gamma   90.00
#
_symmetry.space_group_name_H-M   'P 1'
#
loop_
_entity.id
_entity.type
_entity.pdbx_description
1 polymer ?
#
loop_
_entity_poly.entity_id
_entity_poly.type
_entity_poly.pdbx_seq_one_letter_code
_entity_poly.pdbx_strand_id
1 'polypeptide(L)'
;MGMCQQANSDPLSVTDVSFLSLQSKRDHLLMNVKWYYRQSEVPDSVYQHLVQDRHNENDSGRELVITDPVIKNRELFISDYVDTYHAAALRGKCNISHFSDIFAAREFKARMDSFFYILGYNPETRRLNSTQGEIRVGPSHQAKLPELQPFPSGDGDAVTRHEELVWMPGVNDCDLLMYLRAARSMAAFAGMCDGGSTEDGCVAASRDDTTLNALNTLHESNYDAGKALQRLVRKPVPKLIEKCWTEDEVKRFIKGLRQYGKNFFRIRKELLPNKETVSIPGLDVTRSPPQCRSAFLHLL
;
A
#
# COMPACT_ATOMS: atom_id res chain seq x y z
N MET A 1 20.98 -16.94 5.25
CA MET A 1 22.03 -17.91 5.67
C MET A 1 21.31 -18.97 6.48
N GLY A 2 21.37 -20.24 6.07
CA GLY A 2 20.49 -21.26 6.63
C GLY A 2 20.89 -21.73 8.03
N MET A 3 19.92 -22.02 8.88
CA MET A 3 20.12 -22.67 10.17
C MET A 3 19.28 -23.96 10.27
N CYS A 4 19.81 -24.96 10.96
CA CYS A 4 19.12 -26.23 11.20
C CYS A 4 18.44 -26.19 12.57
N GLN A 5 17.18 -26.59 12.63
CA GLN A 5 16.36 -26.60 13.83
C GLN A 5 15.81 -28.00 14.11
N GLN A 6 15.65 -28.34 15.40
CA GLN A 6 15.04 -29.59 15.82
C GLN A 6 13.51 -29.57 15.62
N ALA A 7 13.02 -30.49 14.80
CA ALA A 7 11.61 -30.88 14.72
C ALA A 7 11.43 -32.26 15.38
N ASN A 8 10.20 -32.62 15.75
CA ASN A 8 9.84 -33.91 16.37
C ASN A 8 10.02 -35.14 15.44
N SER A 9 10.73 -35.00 14.33
CA SER A 9 10.96 -36.00 13.29
C SER A 9 12.28 -35.69 12.58
N ASP A 10 13.12 -36.71 12.40
CA ASP A 10 14.28 -36.63 11.50
C ASP A 10 13.80 -36.53 10.05
N PRO A 11 14.41 -35.70 9.19
CA PRO A 11 15.59 -34.83 9.39
C PRO A 11 15.28 -33.43 9.96
N LEU A 12 16.31 -32.74 10.49
CA LEU A 12 16.22 -31.35 10.98
C LEU A 12 15.60 -30.39 9.94
N SER A 13 14.76 -29.47 10.40
CA SER A 13 14.18 -28.42 9.56
C SER A 13 15.20 -27.34 9.23
N VAL A 14 15.08 -26.74 8.04
CA VAL A 14 16.00 -25.70 7.56
C VAL A 14 15.27 -24.36 7.53
N THR A 15 15.89 -23.32 8.07
CA THR A 15 15.30 -21.98 8.17
C THR A 15 16.28 -20.88 7.78
N ASP A 16 15.79 -19.73 7.32
CA ASP A 16 16.57 -18.49 7.22
C ASP A 16 16.27 -17.60 8.42
N VAL A 17 17.29 -17.17 9.16
CA VAL A 17 17.14 -16.28 10.32
C VAL A 17 17.26 -14.83 9.84
N SER A 18 16.17 -14.07 9.91
CA SER A 18 16.13 -12.70 9.41
C SER A 18 16.34 -11.64 10.50
N PHE A 19 15.92 -11.91 11.73
CA PHE A 19 15.97 -10.95 12.83
C PHE A 19 16.17 -11.66 14.18
N LEU A 20 17.00 -11.09 15.05
CA LEU A 20 17.23 -11.55 16.42
C LEU A 20 16.76 -10.49 17.41
N SER A 21 15.97 -10.91 18.41
CA SER A 21 15.40 -10.03 19.42
C SER A 21 15.66 -10.57 20.82
N LEU A 22 16.25 -9.74 21.69
CA LEU A 22 16.47 -10.07 23.10
C LEU A 22 15.30 -9.57 23.94
N GLN A 23 14.54 -10.47 24.56
CA GLN A 23 13.50 -10.08 25.51
C GLN A 23 14.11 -9.79 26.90
N SER A 24 14.35 -8.51 27.17
CA SER A 24 14.99 -7.97 28.38
C SER A 24 14.36 -8.39 29.73
N LYS A 25 13.14 -8.94 29.76
CA LYS A 25 12.48 -9.37 31.00
C LYS A 25 12.71 -10.85 31.36
N ARG A 26 13.24 -11.67 30.43
CA ARG A 26 13.40 -13.13 30.63
C ARG A 26 14.73 -13.69 30.12
N ASP A 27 15.64 -12.85 29.60
CA ASP A 27 16.89 -13.29 28.93
C ASP A 27 16.67 -14.35 27.84
N HIS A 28 15.51 -14.33 27.19
CA HIS A 28 15.20 -15.21 26.08
C HIS A 28 15.56 -14.53 24.77
N LEU A 29 16.43 -15.16 23.99
CA LEU A 29 16.74 -14.76 22.62
C LEU A 29 15.74 -15.41 21.66
N LEU A 30 14.93 -14.58 20.99
CA LEU A 30 13.97 -14.98 19.97
C LEU A 30 14.52 -14.65 18.58
N MET A 31 14.08 -15.40 17.59
CA MET A 31 14.41 -15.19 16.18
C MET A 31 13.18 -15.24 15.30
N ASN A 32 13.16 -14.39 14.29
CA ASN A 32 12.24 -14.54 13.17
C ASN A 32 12.88 -15.45 12.12
N VAL A 33 12.15 -16.48 11.72
CA VAL A 33 12.61 -17.51 10.81
C VAL A 33 11.68 -17.63 9.61
N LYS A 34 12.27 -17.71 8.41
CA LYS A 34 11.58 -18.17 7.20
C LYS A 34 11.85 -19.66 7.02
N TRP A 35 10.82 -20.42 6.64
CA TRP A 35 10.95 -21.87 6.49
C TRP A 35 11.40 -22.26 5.09
N TYR A 36 12.20 -23.31 5.02
CA TYR A 36 12.47 -24.04 3.80
C TYR A 36 11.81 -25.42 3.89
N TYR A 37 11.08 -25.79 2.83
CA TYR A 37 10.41 -27.07 2.71
C TYR A 37 11.23 -28.02 1.85
N ARG A 38 11.31 -29.28 2.26
CA ARG A 38 11.88 -30.39 1.47
C ARG A 38 10.86 -30.87 0.44
N GLN A 39 11.35 -31.58 -0.57
CA GLN A 39 10.48 -32.23 -1.56
C GLN A 39 9.44 -33.15 -0.91
N SER A 40 9.79 -33.87 0.15
CA SER A 40 8.88 -34.75 0.90
C SER A 40 7.84 -34.02 1.76
N GLU A 41 8.01 -32.71 1.98
CA GLU A 41 7.11 -31.88 2.79
C GLU A 41 6.13 -31.09 1.91
N VAL A 42 6.31 -31.13 0.59
CA VAL A 42 5.42 -30.54 -0.41
C VAL A 42 4.41 -31.60 -0.85
N PRO A 43 3.10 -31.28 -0.95
CA PRO A 43 2.10 -32.25 -1.39
C PRO A 43 2.42 -32.88 -2.75
N ASP A 44 2.20 -34.20 -2.88
CA ASP A 44 2.52 -34.96 -4.10
C ASP A 44 1.93 -34.35 -5.37
N SER A 45 0.71 -33.84 -5.31
CA SER A 45 0.08 -33.19 -6.45
C SER A 45 0.89 -31.99 -6.93
N VAL A 46 1.36 -31.12 -6.02
CA VAL A 46 2.17 -29.94 -6.35
C VAL A 46 3.51 -30.36 -6.93
N TYR A 47 4.15 -31.38 -6.33
CA TYR A 47 5.42 -31.89 -6.80
C TYR A 47 5.33 -32.57 -8.18
N GLN A 48 4.25 -33.30 -8.47
CA GLN A 48 4.02 -33.90 -9.78
C GLN A 48 3.90 -32.85 -10.89
N HIS A 49 3.20 -31.73 -10.64
CA HIS A 49 3.13 -30.62 -11.59
C HIS A 49 4.53 -30.03 -11.86
N LEU A 50 5.35 -29.85 -10.82
CA LEU A 50 6.73 -29.40 -10.99
C LEU A 50 7.57 -30.34 -11.86
N VAL A 51 7.43 -31.65 -11.66
CA VAL A 51 8.13 -32.67 -12.47
C VAL A 51 7.66 -32.60 -13.93
N GLN A 52 6.36 -32.41 -14.16
CA GLN A 52 5.80 -32.26 -15.49
C GLN A 52 6.29 -30.99 -16.19
N ASP A 53 6.30 -29.85 -15.50
CA ASP A 53 6.81 -28.58 -16.04
C ASP A 53 8.29 -28.69 -16.42
N ARG A 54 9.11 -29.31 -15.55
CA ARG A 54 10.53 -29.59 -15.86
C ARG A 54 10.68 -30.49 -17.07
N HIS A 55 9.84 -31.52 -17.22
CA HIS A 55 9.89 -32.43 -18.36
C HIS A 55 9.53 -31.70 -19.67
N ASN A 56 8.53 -30.82 -19.64
CA ASN A 56 8.17 -29.99 -20.79
C ASN A 56 9.30 -29.03 -21.19
N GLU A 57 10.00 -28.43 -20.22
CA GLU A 57 11.17 -27.58 -20.49
C GLU A 57 12.37 -28.38 -21.03
N ASN A 58 12.50 -29.66 -20.66
CA ASN A 58 13.56 -30.57 -21.12
C ASN A 58 13.43 -30.95 -22.60
N ASP A 59 12.21 -30.92 -23.16
CA ASP A 59 11.93 -31.28 -24.57
C ASP A 59 12.56 -30.28 -25.56
N SER A 60 13.19 -29.21 -25.05
CA SER A 60 14.10 -28.32 -25.77
C SER A 60 15.46 -28.94 -26.15
N GLY A 61 15.72 -30.20 -25.79
CA GLY A 61 16.96 -30.92 -26.10
C GLY A 61 18.13 -30.60 -25.18
N ARG A 62 17.90 -29.89 -24.07
CA ARG A 62 18.91 -29.58 -23.05
C ARG A 62 18.71 -30.48 -21.84
N GLU A 63 19.62 -31.43 -21.62
CA GLU A 63 19.60 -32.37 -20.49
C GLU A 63 19.22 -31.71 -19.15
N LEU A 64 18.10 -32.12 -18.55
CA LEU A 64 17.73 -31.71 -17.20
C LEU A 64 18.84 -32.06 -16.20
N VAL A 65 19.12 -31.09 -15.35
CA VAL A 65 20.38 -30.94 -14.62
C VAL A 65 20.53 -31.83 -13.40
N ILE A 66 19.42 -32.17 -12.77
CA ILE A 66 19.40 -32.83 -11.48
C ILE A 66 18.89 -34.26 -11.67
N THR A 67 19.67 -35.05 -12.39
CA THR A 67 19.47 -36.51 -12.50
C THR A 67 20.06 -37.25 -11.30
N ASP A 68 21.13 -36.71 -10.70
CA ASP A 68 21.76 -37.25 -9.50
C ASP A 68 20.78 -37.19 -8.31
N PRO A 69 20.35 -38.35 -7.77
CA PRO A 69 19.47 -38.40 -6.60
C PRO A 69 20.02 -37.67 -5.37
N VAL A 70 21.35 -37.60 -5.23
CA VAL A 70 22.00 -36.88 -4.13
C VAL A 70 21.76 -35.39 -4.22
N ILE A 71 21.92 -34.80 -5.41
CA ILE A 71 21.68 -33.37 -5.65
C ILE A 71 20.19 -33.06 -5.54
N LYS A 72 19.34 -33.95 -6.07
CA LYS A 72 17.88 -33.84 -5.99
C LYS A 72 17.38 -33.67 -4.56
N ASN A 73 17.95 -34.42 -3.63
CA ASN A 73 17.61 -34.36 -2.20
C ASN A 73 18.14 -33.11 -1.47
N ARG A 74 18.94 -32.26 -2.13
CA ARG A 74 19.44 -30.98 -1.59
C ARG A 74 18.60 -29.77 -2.01
N GLU A 75 17.61 -29.97 -2.87
CA GLU A 75 16.66 -28.93 -3.26
C GLU A 75 15.67 -28.65 -2.11
N LEU A 76 15.49 -27.38 -1.81
CA LEU A 76 14.52 -26.84 -0.87
C LEU A 76 13.60 -25.82 -1.56
N PHE A 77 12.46 -25.53 -0.93
CA PHE A 77 11.51 -24.50 -1.36
C PHE A 77 11.36 -23.44 -0.28
N ILE A 78 11.71 -22.19 -0.57
CA ILE A 78 11.62 -21.09 0.40
C ILE A 78 10.16 -20.67 0.61
N SER A 79 9.75 -20.44 1.85
CA SER A 79 8.44 -19.87 2.17
C SER A 79 8.57 -18.41 2.59
N ASP A 80 7.60 -17.60 2.19
CA ASP A 80 7.45 -16.23 2.71
C ASP A 80 6.81 -16.18 4.09
N TYR A 81 6.38 -17.33 4.62
CA TYR A 81 5.88 -17.45 5.98
C TYR A 81 7.02 -17.21 6.98
N VAL A 82 6.83 -16.21 7.86
CA VAL A 82 7.75 -15.87 8.93
C VAL A 82 7.16 -16.32 10.25
N ASP A 83 7.95 -17.06 11.02
CA ASP A 83 7.58 -17.52 12.36
C ASP A 83 8.57 -17.02 13.41
N THR A 84 8.20 -17.05 14.69
CA THR A 84 9.06 -16.65 15.81
C THR A 84 9.45 -17.86 16.65
N TYR A 85 10.75 -18.13 16.76
CA TYR A 85 11.29 -19.27 17.50
C TYR A 85 12.35 -18.89 18.53
N HIS A 86 12.60 -19.80 19.47
CA HIS A 86 13.67 -19.66 20.45
C HIS A 86 15.03 -20.02 19.84
N ALA A 87 16.05 -19.21 20.09
CA ALA A 87 17.38 -19.45 19.54
C ALA A 87 18.03 -20.75 20.02
N ALA A 88 17.62 -21.26 21.18
CA ALA A 88 18.05 -22.55 21.71
C ALA A 88 17.67 -23.75 20.82
N ALA A 89 16.71 -23.57 19.90
CA ALA A 89 16.30 -24.62 18.97
C ALA A 89 17.31 -24.84 17.81
N LEU A 90 18.26 -23.92 17.61
CA LEU A 90 19.28 -24.02 16.57
C LEU A 90 20.31 -25.10 16.91
N ARG A 91 20.61 -25.95 15.93
CA ARG A 91 21.56 -27.07 16.05
C ARG A 91 22.81 -26.90 15.20
N GLY A 92 22.75 -26.06 14.18
CA GLY A 92 23.89 -25.80 13.31
C GLY A 92 23.57 -24.80 12.23
N LYS A 93 24.62 -24.39 11.53
CA LYS A 93 24.54 -23.53 10.35
C LYS A 93 24.68 -24.39 9.10
N CYS A 94 23.93 -24.03 8.06
CA CYS A 94 24.04 -24.62 6.73
C CYS A 94 24.18 -23.52 5.67
N ASN A 95 24.65 -23.89 4.49
CA ASN A 95 24.74 -22.99 3.35
C ASN A 95 23.59 -23.23 2.38
N ILE A 96 22.90 -22.16 1.99
CA ILE A 96 21.77 -22.23 1.06
C ILE A 96 22.06 -21.28 -0.09
N SER A 97 22.07 -21.80 -1.31
CA SER A 97 22.30 -21.01 -2.53
C SER A 97 21.00 -20.83 -3.31
N HIS A 98 20.75 -19.61 -3.79
CA HIS A 98 19.65 -19.33 -4.71
C HIS A 98 20.12 -19.51 -6.15
N PHE A 99 19.29 -20.10 -6.99
CA PHE A 99 19.50 -20.17 -8.44
C PHE A 99 18.27 -19.61 -9.17
N SER A 100 18.51 -18.91 -10.28
CA SER A 100 17.45 -18.31 -11.11
C SER A 100 16.52 -19.36 -11.73
N ASP A 101 17.09 -20.49 -12.12
CA ASP A 101 16.40 -21.55 -12.83
C ASP A 101 17.11 -22.91 -12.63
N ILE A 102 16.51 -23.96 -13.17
CA ILE A 102 17.03 -25.34 -13.11
C ILE A 102 18.37 -25.50 -13.84
N PHE A 103 18.69 -24.64 -14.81
CA PHE A 103 19.94 -24.69 -15.56
C PHE A 103 21.10 -24.09 -14.77
N ALA A 104 20.88 -22.96 -14.10
CA ALA A 104 21.86 -22.33 -13.21
C ALA A 104 22.23 -23.24 -12.03
N ALA A 105 21.29 -24.07 -11.56
CA ALA A 105 21.53 -25.05 -10.50
C ALA A 105 22.60 -26.12 -10.85
N ARG A 106 23.07 -26.21 -12.11
CA ARG A 106 24.21 -27.06 -12.54
C ARG A 106 25.47 -26.79 -11.74
N GLU A 107 25.66 -25.54 -11.33
CA GLU A 107 26.86 -25.10 -10.63
C GLU A 107 26.88 -25.51 -9.15
N PHE A 108 25.77 -26.08 -8.65
CA PHE A 108 25.67 -26.52 -7.26
C PHE A 108 26.64 -27.67 -6.96
N LYS A 109 27.43 -27.50 -5.90
CA LYS A 109 28.37 -28.51 -5.40
C LYS A 109 27.81 -29.14 -4.13
N ALA A 110 27.37 -30.39 -4.22
CA ALA A 110 26.83 -31.12 -3.08
C ALA A 110 27.87 -31.32 -1.96
N ARG A 111 27.57 -30.75 -0.80
CA ARG A 111 28.24 -30.96 0.49
C ARG A 111 27.20 -31.37 1.53
N MET A 112 27.68 -31.82 2.69
CA MET A 112 26.80 -32.32 3.75
C MET A 112 25.85 -31.24 4.31
N ASP A 113 26.35 -30.00 4.39
CA ASP A 113 25.69 -28.82 4.95
C ASP A 113 25.21 -27.81 3.89
N SER A 114 25.23 -28.19 2.60
CA SER A 114 24.80 -27.31 1.51
C SER A 114 23.45 -27.72 0.95
N PHE A 115 22.61 -26.73 0.68
CA PHE A 115 21.31 -26.84 0.02
C PHE A 115 21.17 -25.74 -1.02
N PHE A 116 20.15 -25.85 -1.86
CA PHE A 116 19.78 -24.80 -2.79
C PHE A 116 18.27 -24.69 -2.96
N TYR A 117 17.82 -23.56 -3.50
CA TYR A 117 16.42 -23.36 -3.86
C TYR A 117 16.32 -22.56 -5.16
N ILE A 118 15.27 -22.85 -5.92
CA ILE A 118 14.92 -22.15 -7.18
C ILE A 118 13.56 -21.49 -7.01
N LEU A 119 12.60 -22.25 -6.48
CA LEU A 119 11.22 -21.87 -6.31
C LEU A 119 10.90 -21.64 -4.83
N GLY A 120 9.87 -20.84 -4.57
CA GLY A 120 9.26 -20.77 -3.26
C GLY A 120 7.99 -21.63 -3.19
N TYR A 121 7.55 -21.91 -1.98
CA TYR A 121 6.36 -22.67 -1.69
C TYR A 121 5.48 -21.92 -0.69
N ASN A 122 4.20 -21.74 -1.06
CA ASN A 122 3.20 -21.18 -0.17
C ASN A 122 2.35 -22.31 0.43
N PRO A 123 2.47 -22.62 1.74
CA PRO A 123 1.75 -23.72 2.38
C PRO A 123 0.24 -23.47 2.52
N GLU A 124 -0.23 -22.22 2.53
CA GLU A 124 -1.65 -21.88 2.64
C GLU A 124 -2.39 -22.15 1.33
N THR A 125 -1.79 -21.74 0.22
CA THR A 125 -2.38 -21.88 -1.13
C THR A 125 -1.96 -23.17 -1.83
N ARG A 126 -0.99 -23.90 -1.27
CA ARG A 126 -0.39 -25.11 -1.83
C ARG A 126 0.11 -24.91 -3.25
N ARG A 127 0.87 -23.82 -3.47
CA ARG A 127 1.41 -23.44 -4.79
C ARG A 127 2.90 -23.20 -4.70
N LEU A 128 3.60 -23.54 -5.78
CA LEU A 128 4.97 -23.10 -6.03
C LEU A 128 4.93 -21.72 -6.70
N ASN A 129 5.90 -20.88 -6.37
CA ASN A 129 6.09 -19.58 -6.97
C ASN A 129 7.54 -19.41 -7.42
N SER A 130 7.75 -18.56 -8.43
CA SER A 130 9.09 -18.09 -8.73
C SER A 130 9.57 -17.19 -7.58
N THR A 131 10.83 -17.35 -7.19
CA THR A 131 11.50 -16.53 -6.17
C THR A 131 11.85 -15.15 -6.68
N GLN A 132 11.81 -14.94 -8.00
CA GLN A 132 11.92 -13.66 -8.64
C GLN A 132 10.56 -13.28 -9.22
N GLY A 133 10.16 -12.01 -9.09
CA GLY A 133 8.98 -11.51 -9.78
C GLY A 133 9.11 -11.79 -11.27
N GLU A 134 8.17 -12.54 -11.84
CA GLU A 134 8.22 -12.98 -13.23
C GLU A 134 7.29 -12.11 -14.09
N ILE A 135 7.81 -11.64 -15.22
CA ILE A 135 6.98 -10.99 -16.24
C ILE A 135 6.25 -12.08 -17.02
N ARG A 136 4.94 -12.11 -16.89
CA ARG A 136 4.10 -13.05 -17.66
C ARG A 136 3.86 -12.51 -19.06
N VAL A 137 4.23 -13.29 -20.06
CA VAL A 137 4.04 -12.97 -21.48
C VAL A 137 3.01 -13.94 -22.07
N GLY A 138 1.88 -13.42 -22.53
CA GLY A 138 0.87 -14.13 -23.31
C GLY A 138 -0.40 -13.31 -23.54
N PRO A 139 -1.30 -13.70 -24.47
CA PRO A 139 -2.51 -12.93 -24.79
C PRO A 139 -3.42 -12.60 -23.59
N SER A 140 -3.36 -13.39 -22.51
CA SER A 140 -4.09 -13.16 -21.26
C SER A 140 -3.46 -12.12 -20.32
N HIS A 141 -2.21 -11.73 -20.56
CA HIS A 141 -1.44 -10.78 -19.74
C HIS A 141 -1.10 -9.50 -20.50
N GLN A 142 -1.09 -9.53 -21.84
CA GLN A 142 -0.88 -8.35 -22.67
C GLN A 142 -2.19 -7.61 -22.96
N ALA A 143 -2.16 -6.28 -22.90
CA ALA A 143 -3.24 -5.46 -23.41
C ALA A 143 -3.34 -5.61 -24.94
N LYS A 144 -4.57 -5.73 -25.46
CA LYS A 144 -4.81 -5.61 -26.89
C LYS A 144 -4.61 -4.15 -27.29
N LEU A 145 -3.60 -3.89 -28.12
CA LEU A 145 -3.34 -2.54 -28.62
C LEU A 145 -4.54 -2.09 -29.47
N PRO A 146 -5.08 -0.89 -29.22
CA PRO A 146 -6.10 -0.32 -30.09
C PRO A 146 -5.52 -0.04 -31.48
N GLU A 147 -6.36 -0.13 -32.51
CA GLU A 147 -5.98 0.26 -33.87
C GLU A 147 -5.71 1.76 -33.93
N LEU A 148 -4.73 2.15 -34.75
CA LEU A 148 -4.40 3.55 -34.96
C LEU A 148 -5.60 4.26 -35.60
N GLN A 149 -6.23 5.16 -34.86
CA GLN A 149 -7.27 6.02 -35.40
C GLN A 149 -6.66 7.31 -35.95
N PRO A 150 -7.21 7.86 -37.05
CA PRO A 150 -6.84 9.20 -37.49
C PRO A 150 -7.16 10.21 -36.40
N PHE A 151 -6.43 11.32 -36.36
CA PHE A 151 -6.72 12.40 -35.42
C PHE A 151 -8.20 12.80 -35.54
N PRO A 152 -8.93 12.91 -34.43
CA PRO A 152 -10.31 13.37 -34.49
C PRO A 152 -10.33 14.75 -35.16
N SER A 153 -11.15 14.90 -36.20
CA SER A 153 -11.50 16.21 -36.75
C SER A 153 -12.05 17.05 -35.60
N GLY A 154 -11.58 18.30 -35.47
CA GLY A 154 -11.68 19.16 -34.28
C GLY A 154 -13.08 19.55 -33.77
N ASP A 155 -14.12 18.76 -34.04
CA ASP A 155 -15.41 18.84 -33.36
C ASP A 155 -15.22 18.33 -31.92
N GLY A 156 -14.86 19.27 -31.05
CA GLY A 156 -14.30 19.09 -29.71
C GLY A 156 -15.23 18.53 -28.62
N ASP A 157 -16.31 17.83 -28.96
CA ASP A 157 -17.29 17.35 -27.97
C ASP A 157 -16.99 15.93 -27.44
N ALA A 158 -16.24 15.10 -28.17
CA ALA A 158 -16.01 13.71 -27.76
C ALA A 158 -14.97 13.57 -26.62
N VAL A 159 -14.05 14.53 -26.49
CA VAL A 159 -12.92 14.48 -25.53
C VAL A 159 -13.37 14.90 -24.14
N THR A 160 -14.26 15.88 -24.03
CA THR A 160 -14.66 16.49 -22.75
C THR A 160 -15.81 15.76 -22.05
N ARG A 161 -16.46 14.77 -22.68
CA ARG A 161 -17.62 14.06 -22.08
C ARG A 161 -17.36 13.40 -20.72
N HIS A 162 -16.10 13.11 -20.39
CA HIS A 162 -15.69 12.44 -19.15
C HIS A 162 -14.93 13.37 -18.20
N GLU A 163 -14.84 14.67 -18.52
CA GLU A 163 -14.11 15.65 -17.75
C GLU A 163 -14.89 16.97 -17.63
N GLU A 164 -14.67 17.68 -16.53
CA GLU A 164 -15.23 19.01 -16.32
C GLU A 164 -14.07 19.99 -16.15
N LEU A 165 -14.03 21.05 -16.96
CA LEU A 165 -13.03 22.09 -16.80
C LEU A 165 -13.34 22.84 -15.51
N VAL A 166 -12.42 22.78 -14.54
CA VAL A 166 -12.56 23.49 -13.25
C VAL A 166 -11.62 24.69 -13.12
N TRP A 167 -10.62 24.78 -14.00
CA TRP A 167 -9.66 25.89 -14.02
C TRP A 167 -8.91 25.97 -15.36
N MET A 168 -8.69 27.20 -15.84
CA MET A 168 -7.95 27.55 -17.04
C MET A 168 -6.78 28.46 -16.65
N PRO A 169 -5.55 28.11 -16.99
CA PRO A 169 -4.40 29.01 -16.85
C PRO A 169 -4.54 30.27 -17.71
N GLY A 170 -3.95 31.39 -17.27
CA GLY A 170 -3.91 32.64 -18.05
C GLY A 170 -4.36 33.90 -17.31
N VAL A 171 -4.86 33.76 -16.08
CA VAL A 171 -5.14 34.91 -15.19
C VAL A 171 -3.81 35.53 -14.75
N ASN A 172 -3.73 36.86 -14.74
CA ASN A 172 -2.55 37.57 -14.23
C ASN A 172 -2.38 37.30 -12.72
N ASP A 173 -1.17 36.93 -12.29
CA ASP A 173 -0.88 36.60 -10.89
C ASP A 173 -1.19 37.75 -9.92
N CYS A 174 -0.94 39.00 -10.31
CA CYS A 174 -1.19 40.16 -9.46
C CYS A 174 -2.70 40.32 -9.20
N ASP A 175 -3.50 40.26 -10.27
CA ASP A 175 -4.97 40.37 -10.18
C ASP A 175 -5.57 39.18 -9.42
N LEU A 176 -5.05 37.97 -9.66
CA LEU A 176 -5.46 36.76 -8.95
C LEU A 176 -5.17 36.87 -7.46
N LEU A 177 -3.97 37.32 -7.08
CA LEU A 177 -3.60 37.51 -5.67
C LEU A 177 -4.44 38.60 -5.01
N MET A 178 -4.76 39.69 -5.71
CA MET A 178 -5.65 40.73 -5.21
C MET A 178 -7.07 40.20 -5.00
N TYR A 179 -7.61 39.45 -5.95
CA TYR A 179 -8.91 38.80 -5.84
C TYR A 179 -8.96 37.81 -4.67
N LEU A 180 -7.97 36.92 -4.55
CA LEU A 180 -7.89 35.95 -3.46
C LEU A 180 -7.77 36.64 -2.10
N ARG A 181 -7.03 37.76 -2.01
CA ARG A 181 -6.96 38.56 -0.78
C ARG A 181 -8.33 39.12 -0.42
N ALA A 182 -9.06 39.69 -1.36
CA ALA A 182 -10.40 40.21 -1.13
C ALA A 182 -11.39 39.10 -0.70
N ALA A 183 -11.35 37.94 -1.38
CA ALA A 183 -12.18 36.78 -1.02
C ALA A 183 -11.89 36.29 0.41
N ARG A 184 -10.60 36.18 0.79
CA ARG A 184 -10.20 35.81 2.15
C ARG A 184 -10.63 36.84 3.20
N SER A 185 -10.60 38.13 2.89
CA SER A 185 -11.12 39.18 3.77
C SER A 185 -12.62 39.06 3.99
N MET A 186 -13.39 38.71 2.96
CA MET A 186 -14.83 38.45 3.09
C MET A 186 -15.12 37.23 3.98
N ALA A 187 -14.36 36.15 3.81
CA ALA A 187 -14.46 34.97 4.67
C ALA A 187 -14.05 35.27 6.12
N ALA A 188 -13.00 36.08 6.32
CA ALA A 188 -12.57 36.53 7.64
C ALA A 188 -13.68 37.28 8.36
N PHE A 189 -14.33 38.22 7.65
CA PHE A 189 -15.42 39.01 8.19
C PHE A 189 -16.62 38.14 8.58
N ALA A 190 -17.03 37.22 7.71
CA ALA A 190 -18.09 36.26 8.02
C ALA A 190 -17.75 35.41 9.26
N GLY A 191 -16.53 34.87 9.33
CA GLY A 191 -16.06 34.11 10.50
C GLY A 191 -16.07 34.90 11.80
N MET A 192 -15.71 36.20 11.78
CA MET A 192 -15.81 37.07 12.94
C MET A 192 -17.27 37.31 13.37
N CYS A 193 -18.18 37.49 12.42
CA CYS A 193 -19.61 37.68 12.71
C CYS A 193 -20.25 36.42 13.30
N ASP A 194 -19.87 35.24 12.80
CA ASP A 194 -20.45 33.96 13.22
C ASP A 194 -19.81 33.40 14.50
N GLY A 195 -18.49 33.54 14.68
CA GLY A 195 -17.74 33.03 15.83
C GLY A 195 -17.57 34.02 16.98
N GLY A 196 -17.75 35.32 16.73
CA GLY A 196 -17.66 36.37 17.75
C GLY A 196 -16.23 36.72 18.18
N SER A 197 -15.19 36.16 17.53
CA SER A 197 -13.78 36.45 17.81
C SER A 197 -12.97 36.75 16.54
N THR A 198 -11.85 37.47 16.71
CA THR A 198 -10.88 37.70 15.62
C THR A 198 -10.15 36.43 15.20
N GLU A 199 -10.05 35.44 16.09
CA GLU A 199 -9.44 34.15 15.81
C GLU A 199 -10.28 33.34 14.81
N ASP A 200 -11.60 33.36 14.97
CA ASP A 200 -12.52 32.68 14.05
C ASP A 200 -12.45 33.26 12.63
N GLY A 201 -12.28 34.57 12.52
CA GLY A 201 -12.01 35.22 11.24
C GLY A 201 -10.70 34.78 10.60
N CYS A 202 -9.62 34.70 11.39
CA CYS A 202 -8.32 34.24 10.89
C CYS A 202 -8.36 32.79 10.41
N VAL A 203 -9.06 31.92 11.17
CA VAL A 203 -9.29 30.53 10.79
C VAL A 203 -10.10 30.46 9.50
N ALA A 204 -11.23 31.17 9.39
CA ALA A 204 -12.04 31.16 8.17
C ALA A 204 -11.25 31.63 6.92
N ALA A 205 -10.43 32.67 7.07
CA ALA A 205 -9.64 33.24 5.98
C ALA A 205 -8.50 32.33 5.48
N SER A 206 -7.87 31.57 6.38
CA SER A 206 -6.66 30.78 6.10
C SER A 206 -6.94 29.38 5.54
N ARG A 207 -8.21 28.97 5.47
CA ARG A 207 -8.59 27.63 4.99
C ARG A 207 -8.38 27.47 3.49
N ASP A 208 -7.90 26.28 3.11
CA ASP A 208 -7.81 25.87 1.70
C ASP A 208 -9.19 25.89 1.04
N ASP A 209 -10.24 25.54 1.79
CA ASP A 209 -11.60 25.55 1.27
C ASP A 209 -12.07 26.94 0.83
N THR A 210 -11.70 27.98 1.59
CA THR A 210 -11.98 29.37 1.24
C THR A 210 -11.28 29.74 -0.06
N THR A 211 -10.02 29.31 -0.20
CA THR A 211 -9.23 29.53 -1.42
C THR A 211 -9.84 28.78 -2.61
N LEU A 212 -10.21 27.51 -2.43
CA LEU A 212 -10.82 26.67 -3.45
C LEU A 212 -12.17 27.23 -3.92
N ASN A 213 -13.02 27.66 -2.98
CA ASN A 213 -14.29 28.29 -3.31
C ASN A 213 -14.09 29.60 -4.09
N ALA A 214 -13.08 30.40 -3.74
CA ALA A 214 -12.74 31.60 -4.47
C ALA A 214 -12.31 31.27 -5.92
N LEU A 215 -11.46 30.26 -6.12
CA LEU A 215 -11.01 29.83 -7.45
C LEU A 215 -12.15 29.27 -8.30
N ASN A 216 -13.00 28.41 -7.74
CA ASN A 216 -14.18 27.88 -8.43
C ASN A 216 -15.15 29.01 -8.81
N THR A 217 -15.41 29.94 -7.87
CA THR A 217 -16.29 31.08 -8.14
C THR A 217 -15.73 32.00 -9.23
N LEU A 218 -14.40 32.15 -9.28
CA LEU A 218 -13.74 32.91 -10.35
C LEU A 218 -13.91 32.21 -11.70
N HIS A 219 -13.69 30.89 -11.77
CA HIS A 219 -13.91 30.10 -12.97
C HIS A 219 -15.36 30.18 -13.45
N GLU A 220 -16.34 29.92 -12.57
CA GLU A 220 -17.78 30.01 -12.86
C GLU A 220 -18.25 31.43 -13.23
N SER A 221 -17.43 32.44 -12.95
CA SER A 221 -17.67 33.84 -13.32
C SER A 221 -16.92 34.24 -14.59
N ASN A 222 -16.40 33.27 -15.35
CA ASN A 222 -15.59 33.49 -16.56
C ASN A 222 -14.38 34.39 -16.30
N TYR A 223 -13.73 34.22 -15.14
CA TYR A 223 -12.55 34.98 -14.73
C TYR A 223 -12.75 36.49 -14.53
N ASP A 224 -14.01 36.93 -14.41
CA ASP A 224 -14.34 38.29 -13.99
C ASP A 224 -14.31 38.40 -12.46
N ALA A 225 -13.28 39.05 -11.93
CA ALA A 225 -13.08 39.24 -10.49
C ALA A 225 -14.22 40.03 -9.83
N GLY A 226 -14.78 41.04 -10.50
CA GLY A 226 -15.88 41.84 -9.95
C GLY A 226 -17.15 41.02 -9.78
N LYS A 227 -17.52 40.25 -10.82
CA LYS A 227 -18.66 39.34 -10.79
C LYS A 227 -18.47 38.21 -9.77
N ALA A 228 -17.26 37.68 -9.67
CA ALA A 228 -16.92 36.65 -8.70
C ALA A 228 -17.05 37.15 -7.25
N LEU A 229 -16.54 38.35 -6.95
CA LEU A 229 -16.68 38.97 -5.63
C LEU A 229 -18.15 39.24 -5.27
N GLN A 230 -18.98 39.71 -6.21
CA GLN A 230 -20.42 39.89 -5.98
C GLN A 230 -21.13 38.58 -5.62
N ARG A 231 -20.72 37.46 -6.22
CA ARG A 231 -21.23 36.13 -5.88
C ARG A 231 -20.78 35.70 -4.48
N LEU A 232 -19.50 35.92 -4.15
CA LEU A 232 -18.95 35.60 -2.83
C LEU A 232 -19.63 36.39 -1.71
N VAL A 233 -20.02 37.65 -1.90
CA VAL A 233 -20.74 38.43 -0.87
C VAL A 233 -22.04 37.74 -0.42
N ARG A 234 -22.72 37.01 -1.32
CA ARG A 234 -23.96 36.29 -0.98
C ARG A 234 -23.71 34.98 -0.22
N LYS A 235 -22.52 34.39 -0.38
CA LYS A 235 -22.08 33.14 0.27
C LYS A 235 -20.56 33.20 0.50
N PRO A 236 -20.10 33.99 1.48
CA PRO A 236 -18.67 34.25 1.66
C PRO A 236 -17.89 33.02 2.12
N VAL A 237 -18.60 32.06 2.74
CA VAL A 237 -18.05 30.79 3.20
C VAL A 237 -18.78 29.65 2.48
N PRO A 238 -18.06 28.71 1.82
CA PRO A 238 -18.68 27.54 1.22
C PRO A 238 -19.32 26.64 2.30
N LYS A 239 -20.55 26.15 2.05
CA LYS A 239 -21.27 25.22 2.95
C LYS A 239 -20.62 23.84 3.09
N LEU A 240 -19.46 23.59 2.48
CA LEU A 240 -18.88 22.26 2.37
C LEU A 240 -18.08 21.78 3.59
N ILE A 241 -17.82 22.61 4.61
CA ILE A 241 -17.05 22.17 5.80
C ILE A 241 -17.75 22.42 7.12
N GLU A 242 -19.08 22.44 7.09
CA GLU A 242 -19.85 22.00 8.24
C GLU A 242 -20.24 20.52 8.09
N LYS A 243 -19.27 19.64 7.83
CA LYS A 243 -19.30 18.35 8.52
C LYS A 243 -18.56 18.55 9.84
N CYS A 244 -19.08 19.46 10.67
CA CYS A 244 -18.57 19.76 12.00
C CYS A 244 -18.60 18.47 12.80
N TRP A 245 -17.41 17.94 13.02
CA TRP A 245 -17.22 16.93 14.04
C TRP A 245 -17.53 17.60 15.37
N THR A 246 -18.54 17.12 16.08
CA THR A 246 -18.76 17.61 17.44
C THR A 246 -17.59 17.18 18.31
N GLU A 247 -17.34 17.89 19.41
CA GLU A 247 -16.28 17.48 20.35
C GLU A 247 -16.44 16.02 20.81
N ASP A 248 -17.68 15.57 20.97
CA ASP A 248 -17.98 14.19 21.34
C ASP A 248 -17.64 13.20 20.24
N GLU A 249 -17.87 13.55 18.97
CA GLU A 249 -17.45 12.74 17.83
C GLU A 249 -15.91 12.66 17.75
N VAL A 250 -15.22 13.77 17.99
CA VAL A 250 -13.74 13.81 18.06
C VAL A 250 -13.23 12.89 19.18
N LYS A 251 -13.82 12.98 20.38
CA LYS A 251 -13.46 12.13 21.53
C LYS A 251 -13.70 10.64 21.23
N ARG A 252 -14.85 10.31 20.62
CA ARG A 252 -15.19 8.93 20.20
C ARG A 252 -14.20 8.40 19.17
N PHE A 253 -13.78 9.23 18.22
CA PHE A 253 -12.79 8.83 17.21
C PHE A 253 -11.41 8.60 17.78
N ILE A 254 -10.92 9.48 18.66
CA ILE A 254 -9.64 9.29 19.36
C ILE A 254 -9.68 8.00 20.19
N LYS A 255 -10.80 7.71 20.87
CA LYS A 255 -11.00 6.44 21.58
C LYS A 255 -10.94 5.25 20.62
N GLY A 256 -11.61 5.35 19.47
CA GLY A 256 -11.59 4.33 18.42
C GLY A 256 -10.20 4.06 17.88
N LEU A 257 -9.41 5.09 17.61
CA LEU A 257 -8.02 4.95 17.17
C LEU A 257 -7.16 4.22 18.21
N ARG A 258 -7.32 4.55 19.50
CA ARG A 258 -6.60 3.87 20.59
C ARG A 258 -7.00 2.41 20.75
N GLN A 259 -8.28 2.09 20.55
CA GLN A 259 -8.82 0.74 20.79
C GLN A 259 -8.69 -0.19 19.58
N TYR A 260 -8.86 0.34 18.37
CA TYR A 260 -8.99 -0.43 17.13
C TYR A 260 -7.91 -0.11 16.08
N GLY A 261 -6.96 0.78 16.39
CA GLY A 261 -5.94 1.22 15.43
C GLY A 261 -6.56 1.90 14.20
N LYS A 262 -5.98 1.70 13.02
CA LYS A 262 -6.46 2.28 11.74
C LYS A 262 -7.63 1.50 11.11
N ASN A 263 -8.37 0.71 11.88
CA ASN A 263 -9.57 0.02 11.38
C ASN A 263 -10.76 0.98 11.32
N PHE A 264 -10.76 1.88 10.33
CA PHE A 264 -11.79 2.92 10.17
C PHE A 264 -13.19 2.36 9.96
N PHE A 265 -13.31 1.17 9.34
CA PHE A 265 -14.59 0.51 9.18
C PHE A 265 -15.21 0.17 10.54
N ARG A 266 -14.41 -0.39 11.45
CA ARG A 266 -14.85 -0.75 12.80
C ARG A 266 -15.12 0.49 13.66
N ILE A 267 -14.24 1.50 13.60
CA ILE A 267 -14.43 2.77 14.29
C ILE A 267 -15.74 3.45 13.86
N ARG A 268 -16.02 3.48 12.55
CA ARG A 268 -17.29 3.99 12.03
C ARG A 268 -18.47 3.24 12.59
N LYS A 269 -18.46 1.91 12.43
CA LYS A 269 -19.59 1.04 12.77
C LYS A 269 -19.95 1.13 14.25
N GLU A 270 -18.95 1.17 15.13
CA GLU A 270 -19.15 1.05 16.57
C GLU A 270 -19.21 2.39 17.30
N LEU A 271 -18.52 3.44 16.81
CA LEU A 271 -18.35 4.69 17.54
C LEU A 271 -18.92 5.91 16.81
N LEU A 272 -19.10 5.84 15.49
CA LEU A 272 -19.57 6.94 14.64
C LEU A 272 -20.56 6.46 13.55
N PRO A 273 -21.68 5.83 13.92
CA PRO A 273 -22.57 5.17 12.97
C PRO A 273 -23.23 6.17 12.00
N ASN A 274 -23.35 7.44 12.41
CA ASN A 274 -23.96 8.52 11.63
C ASN A 274 -22.98 9.19 10.64
N LYS A 275 -21.70 8.80 10.64
CA LYS A 275 -20.70 9.31 9.70
C LYS A 275 -20.51 8.33 8.55
N GLU A 276 -20.36 8.87 7.34
CA GLU A 276 -19.92 8.10 6.18
C GLU A 276 -18.43 7.77 6.30
N THR A 277 -17.99 6.62 5.79
CA THR A 277 -16.58 6.22 5.84
C THR A 277 -15.67 7.27 5.19
N VAL A 278 -16.13 7.88 4.09
CA VAL A 278 -15.41 8.95 3.36
C VAL A 278 -15.26 10.23 4.19
N SER A 279 -16.14 10.45 5.17
CA SER A 279 -16.07 11.60 6.08
C SER A 279 -15.18 11.37 7.31
N ILE A 280 -14.53 10.20 7.41
CA ILE A 280 -13.62 9.89 8.51
C ILE A 280 -12.24 10.48 8.21
N PRO A 281 -11.73 11.38 9.09
CA PRO A 281 -10.45 12.08 9.00
C PRO A 281 -9.27 11.23 8.50
N GLY A 282 -9.24 9.94 8.85
CA GLY A 282 -8.13 9.05 8.52
C GLY A 282 -7.89 8.70 7.06
N LEU A 283 -8.83 9.03 6.16
CA LEU A 283 -8.66 8.84 4.72
C LEU A 283 -8.16 10.11 4.01
N ASP A 284 -8.25 11.27 4.65
CA ASP A 284 -7.73 12.54 4.13
C ASP A 284 -7.29 13.45 5.28
N VAL A 285 -5.99 13.42 5.57
CA VAL A 285 -5.35 14.19 6.66
C VAL A 285 -5.57 15.70 6.47
N THR A 286 -5.74 16.17 5.24
CA THR A 286 -5.91 17.60 4.91
C THR A 286 -7.29 18.13 5.29
N ARG A 287 -8.29 17.25 5.44
CA ARG A 287 -9.67 17.59 5.85
C ARG A 287 -10.00 17.24 7.30
N SER A 288 -9.03 16.68 8.02
CA SER A 288 -9.17 16.29 9.42
C SER A 288 -9.17 17.50 10.36
N PRO A 289 -10.02 17.53 11.41
CA PRO A 289 -9.91 18.53 12.48
C PRO A 289 -8.49 18.54 13.08
N PRO A 290 -7.93 19.70 13.44
CA PRO A 290 -6.55 19.81 13.96
C PRO A 290 -6.28 18.85 15.14
N GLN A 291 -7.27 18.67 16.01
CA GLN A 291 -7.19 17.78 17.18
C GLN A 291 -7.08 16.30 16.79
N CYS A 292 -7.67 15.88 15.68
CA CYS A 292 -7.54 14.52 15.15
C CYS A 292 -6.18 14.30 14.48
N ARG A 293 -5.58 15.34 13.88
CA ARG A 293 -4.27 15.24 13.19
C ARG A 293 -3.14 14.88 14.16
N SER A 294 -3.14 15.46 15.36
CA SER A 294 -2.18 15.12 16.43
C SER A 294 -2.27 13.64 16.82
N ALA A 295 -3.48 13.12 17.01
CA ALA A 295 -3.68 11.70 17.32
C ALA A 295 -3.21 10.75 16.20
N PHE A 296 -3.27 11.18 14.94
CA PHE A 296 -2.74 10.43 13.79
C PHE A 296 -1.21 10.35 13.79
N LEU A 297 -0.53 11.45 14.09
CA LEU A 297 0.93 11.54 14.06
C LEU A 297 1.59 10.73 15.18
N HIS A 298 0.94 10.56 16.33
CA HIS A 298 1.43 9.73 17.44
C HIS A 298 1.31 8.22 17.22
N LEU A 299 0.66 7.78 16.13
CA LEU A 299 0.48 6.36 15.75
C LEU A 299 1.36 5.95 14.55
N LEU A 300 2.20 6.85 14.04
CA LEU A 300 3.30 6.57 13.11
C LEU A 300 4.59 6.38 13.90
#